data_AF-A0A1F3R6R2-F1
#
_entry.id   AF-A0A1F3R6R2-F1
#
_cell.length_a   1.000
_cell.length_b   1.000
_cell.length_c   1.000
_cell.angle_alpha   90.00
_cell.angle_beta   90.00
_cell.angle_gamma   90.00
#
_symmetry.space_group_name_H-M   'P 1'
#
loop_
_entity.id
_entity.type
_entity.pdbx_description
1 polymer ?
#
loop_
_entity_poly.entity_id
_entity_poly.type
_entity_poly.pdbx_seq_one_letter_code
_entity_poly.pdbx_strand_id
1 'polypeptide(L)'
;MKLLGNISGQQFYYCSIDDLIDRCSQVEKCAIIIDEDHLEKFLTNGISIIGVCVDQIIIIGGDVNTAFLRFKDENLLLLAANNFEEAARFAMLGSGFFHDVICIPKEDENTAREIINSIKI
;
A
#
# COMPACT_ATOMS: atom_id res chain seq x y z
N MET A 1 4.92 -12.52 -2.89
CA MET A 1 3.84 -11.96 -2.03
C MET A 1 3.33 -12.98 -1.03
N LYS A 2 2.97 -12.55 0.18
CA LYS A 2 2.50 -13.43 1.27
C LYS A 2 1.29 -12.81 1.97
N LEU A 3 0.29 -13.61 2.33
CA LEU A 3 -0.90 -13.11 3.03
C LEU A 3 -0.56 -12.74 4.49
N LEU A 4 -0.93 -11.53 4.89
CA LEU A 4 -0.85 -11.04 6.26
C LEU A 4 -2.15 -11.33 7.01
N GLY A 5 -3.29 -11.03 6.41
CA GLY A 5 -4.60 -11.25 7.03
C GLY A 5 -5.75 -10.73 6.17
N ASN A 6 -6.95 -10.87 6.70
CA ASN A 6 -8.17 -10.33 6.10
C ASN A 6 -8.87 -9.42 7.10
N ILE A 7 -9.20 -8.20 6.68
CA ILE A 7 -10.00 -7.27 7.49
C ILE A 7 -11.23 -6.86 6.69
N SER A 8 -12.42 -7.14 7.21
CA SER A 8 -13.70 -6.78 6.58
C SER A 8 -13.84 -7.24 5.12
N GLY A 9 -13.27 -8.40 4.78
CA GLY A 9 -13.31 -8.93 3.42
C GLY A 9 -12.19 -8.40 2.51
N GLN A 10 -11.34 -7.50 2.97
CA GLN A 10 -10.17 -7.00 2.25
C GLN A 10 -8.92 -7.81 2.63
N GLN A 11 -8.13 -8.24 1.63
CA GLN A 11 -6.93 -9.05 1.81
C GLN A 11 -5.68 -8.17 1.90
N PHE A 12 -4.87 -8.38 2.94
CA PHE A 12 -3.61 -7.66 3.13
C PHE A 12 -2.44 -8.57 2.80
N TYR A 13 -1.55 -8.13 1.90
CA TYR A 13 -0.39 -8.90 1.45
C TYR A 13 0.91 -8.19 1.78
N TYR A 14 1.88 -8.93 2.29
CA TYR A 14 3.27 -8.49 2.42
C TYR A 14 4.04 -8.79 1.13
N CYS A 15 4.77 -7.81 0.59
CA CYS A 15 5.64 -8.04 -0.55
C CYS A 15 6.79 -7.04 -0.67
N SER A 16 7.70 -7.34 -1.61
CA SER A 16 8.69 -6.39 -2.11
C SER A 16 8.07 -5.50 -3.21
N ILE A 17 8.74 -4.39 -3.56
CA ILE A 17 8.35 -3.57 -4.72
C ILE A 17 8.38 -4.39 -6.03
N ASP A 18 9.35 -5.28 -6.17
CA ASP A 18 9.54 -6.06 -7.39
C ASP A 18 8.38 -7.07 -7.56
N ASP A 19 7.96 -7.73 -6.47
CA ASP A 19 6.77 -8.60 -6.44
C ASP A 19 5.48 -7.85 -6.82
N LEU A 20 5.34 -6.59 -6.38
CA LEU A 20 4.17 -5.75 -6.66
C LEU A 20 4.09 -5.41 -8.16
N ILE A 21 5.20 -5.02 -8.76
CA ILE A 21 5.27 -4.68 -10.19
C ILE A 21 4.86 -5.90 -11.02
N ASP A 22 5.39 -7.08 -10.69
CA ASP A 22 5.04 -8.33 -11.37
C ASP A 22 3.54 -8.64 -11.28
N ARG A 23 2.91 -8.44 -10.11
CA ARG A 23 1.46 -8.65 -9.92
C ARG A 23 0.61 -7.68 -10.72
N CYS A 24 0.94 -6.39 -10.71
CA CYS A 24 0.11 -5.36 -11.33
C CYS A 24 -0.02 -5.50 -12.85
N SER A 25 0.80 -6.36 -13.47
CA SER A 25 0.62 -6.86 -14.84
C SER A 25 -0.73 -7.57 -15.07
N GLN A 26 -1.43 -8.00 -14.01
CA GLN A 26 -2.66 -8.81 -14.07
C GLN A 26 -3.98 -8.04 -13.81
N VAL A 27 -3.94 -6.70 -13.74
CA VAL A 27 -5.08 -5.76 -13.91
C VAL A 27 -6.09 -5.62 -12.74
N GLU A 28 -5.99 -6.36 -11.64
CA GLU A 28 -6.86 -6.09 -10.48
C GLU A 28 -6.41 -4.82 -9.73
N LYS A 29 -7.37 -3.92 -9.45
CA LYS A 29 -7.13 -2.67 -8.73
C LYS A 29 -6.78 -2.94 -7.27
N CYS A 30 -5.73 -2.29 -6.76
CA CYS A 30 -5.27 -2.42 -5.39
C CYS A 30 -4.93 -1.08 -4.75
N ALA A 31 -4.83 -1.09 -3.42
CA ALA A 31 -4.18 -0.04 -2.65
C ALA A 31 -2.80 -0.48 -2.19
N ILE A 32 -1.89 0.48 -1.99
CA ILE A 32 -0.56 0.25 -1.45
C ILE A 32 -0.43 0.95 -0.11
N ILE A 33 0.15 0.24 0.86
CA ILE A 33 0.75 0.81 2.05
C ILE A 33 2.26 0.69 1.90
N ILE A 34 2.99 1.80 2.02
CA ILE A 34 4.45 1.83 1.83
C ILE A 34 5.11 2.69 2.89
N ASP A 35 6.19 2.18 3.48
CA ASP A 35 7.04 2.97 4.38
C ASP A 35 7.95 3.92 3.60
N GLU A 36 8.25 5.09 4.18
CA GLU A 36 9.11 6.12 3.59
C GLU A 36 10.48 5.59 3.18
N ASP A 37 11.01 4.59 3.91
CA ASP A 37 12.28 3.92 3.60
C ASP A 37 12.28 3.23 2.21
N HIS A 38 11.09 2.94 1.67
CA HIS A 38 10.90 2.26 0.40
C HIS A 38 10.37 3.19 -0.70
N LEU A 39 9.98 4.42 -0.35
CA LEU A 39 9.29 5.34 -1.26
C LEU A 39 10.15 5.70 -2.49
N GLU A 40 11.42 6.07 -2.31
CA GLU A 40 12.30 6.44 -3.43
C GLU A 40 12.50 5.31 -4.45
N LYS A 41 12.68 4.07 -3.96
CA LYS A 41 12.75 2.88 -4.84
C LYS A 41 11.43 2.71 -5.60
N PHE A 42 10.30 2.90 -4.93
CA PHE A 42 8.99 2.79 -5.54
C PHE A 42 8.73 3.89 -6.58
N LEU A 43 9.10 5.14 -6.30
CA LEU A 43 9.00 6.26 -7.24
C LEU A 43 9.85 6.03 -8.49
N THR A 44 10.98 5.32 -8.38
CA THR A 44 11.84 5.03 -9.52
C THR A 44 11.30 3.89 -10.38
N ASN A 45 10.75 2.83 -9.77
CA ASN A 45 10.43 1.58 -10.47
C ASN A 45 8.93 1.35 -10.69
N GLY A 46 8.08 1.95 -9.87
CA GLY A 46 6.64 1.65 -9.78
C GLY A 46 5.72 2.67 -10.42
N ILE A 47 6.23 3.74 -11.06
CA ILE A 47 5.38 4.77 -11.69
C ILE A 47 4.42 4.17 -12.74
N SER A 48 4.85 3.17 -13.50
CA SER A 48 4.06 2.59 -14.60
C SER A 48 2.79 1.87 -14.15
N ILE A 49 2.67 1.52 -12.86
CA ILE A 49 1.49 0.81 -12.32
C ILE A 49 0.48 1.76 -11.65
N ILE A 50 0.83 3.04 -11.47
CA ILE A 50 -0.02 4.07 -10.88
C ILE A 50 -1.15 4.45 -11.83
N GLY A 51 -2.38 4.63 -11.30
CA GLY A 51 -3.58 4.95 -12.09
C GLY A 51 -4.09 3.79 -12.97
N VAL A 52 -3.26 2.77 -13.20
CA VAL A 52 -3.61 1.56 -13.95
C VAL A 52 -4.03 0.44 -13.00
N CYS A 53 -3.16 0.04 -12.08
CA CYS A 53 -3.40 -1.02 -11.09
C CYS A 53 -3.57 -0.43 -9.67
N VAL A 54 -2.90 0.69 -9.39
CA VAL A 54 -2.88 1.30 -8.06
C VAL A 54 -3.73 2.57 -8.08
N ASP A 55 -4.81 2.58 -7.29
CA ASP A 55 -5.71 3.73 -7.17
C ASP A 55 -5.56 4.45 -5.82
N GLN A 56 -4.87 3.85 -4.86
CA GLN A 56 -4.55 4.47 -3.58
C GLN A 56 -3.14 4.13 -3.11
N ILE A 57 -2.42 5.13 -2.60
CA ILE A 57 -1.16 4.94 -1.87
C ILE A 57 -1.28 5.60 -0.50
N ILE A 58 -0.89 4.86 0.53
CA ILE A 58 -0.80 5.30 1.91
C ILE A 58 0.67 5.23 2.31
N ILE A 59 1.29 6.39 2.50
CA ILE A 59 2.71 6.50 2.87
C ILE A 59 2.82 6.56 4.38
N ILE A 60 3.59 5.65 4.97
CA ILE A 60 3.98 5.70 6.37
C ILE A 60 5.24 6.55 6.46
N GLY A 61 5.20 7.62 7.25
CA GLY A 61 6.32 8.56 7.31
C GLY A 61 6.09 9.81 6.47
N GLY A 62 6.85 10.85 6.78
CA GLY A 62 6.39 12.25 6.75
C GLY A 62 6.56 13.01 5.44
N ASP A 63 7.09 12.41 4.38
CA ASP A 63 7.33 13.13 3.12
C ASP A 63 6.39 12.75 1.97
N VAL A 64 5.11 13.06 2.17
CA VAL A 64 4.09 12.96 1.12
C VAL A 64 4.28 14.02 0.04
N ASN A 65 5.00 15.10 0.31
CA ASN A 65 5.21 16.18 -0.66
C ASN A 65 6.02 15.72 -1.88
N THR A 66 7.08 14.93 -1.63
CA THR A 66 7.89 14.36 -2.72
C THR A 66 7.07 13.40 -3.58
N ALA A 67 6.26 12.55 -2.97
CA ALA A 67 5.34 11.66 -3.71
C ALA A 67 4.25 12.44 -4.47
N PHE A 68 3.67 13.47 -3.85
CA PHE A 68 2.64 14.30 -4.46
C PHE A 68 3.13 14.97 -5.75
N LEU A 69 4.32 15.56 -5.74
CA LEU A 69 4.88 16.21 -6.94
C LEU A 69 5.08 15.24 -8.09
N ARG A 70 5.32 13.95 -7.80
CA ARG A 70 5.47 12.89 -8.79
C ARG A 70 4.13 12.37 -9.33
N PHE A 71 3.09 12.34 -8.50
CA PHE A 71 1.79 11.76 -8.85
C PHE A 71 0.68 12.79 -9.10
N LYS A 72 0.98 14.10 -9.09
CA LYS A 72 -0.02 15.17 -9.16
C LYS A 72 -0.97 15.11 -10.37
N ASP A 73 -0.54 14.48 -11.46
CA ASP A 73 -1.31 14.37 -12.70
C ASP A 73 -1.92 12.96 -12.88
N GLU A 74 -1.73 12.08 -11.89
CA GLU A 74 -2.25 10.71 -11.88
C GLU A 74 -3.60 10.63 -11.16
N ASN A 75 -4.47 9.72 -11.60
CA ASN A 75 -5.73 9.43 -10.91
C ASN A 75 -5.50 8.53 -9.69
N LEU A 76 -4.91 9.12 -8.63
CA LEU A 76 -4.45 8.40 -7.44
C LEU A 76 -4.87 9.13 -6.15
N LEU A 77 -5.43 8.40 -5.19
CA LEU A 77 -5.61 8.89 -3.82
C LEU A 77 -4.31 8.70 -3.02
N LEU A 78 -3.72 9.79 -2.55
CA LEU A 78 -2.50 9.79 -1.75
C LEU A 78 -2.80 10.18 -0.30
N LEU A 79 -2.41 9.34 0.65
CA LEU A 79 -2.59 9.56 2.10
C LEU A 79 -1.26 9.45 2.84
N ALA A 80 -1.16 10.16 3.97
CA ALA A 80 -0.08 10.02 4.93
C ALA A 80 -0.57 9.28 6.17
N ALA A 81 0.25 8.42 6.76
CA ALA A 81 0.02 7.76 8.04
C ALA A 81 1.26 7.85 8.93
N ASN A 82 1.07 7.88 10.24
CA ASN A 82 2.15 7.95 11.21
C ASN A 82 2.80 6.58 11.46
N ASN A 83 2.05 5.49 11.25
CA ASN A 83 2.51 4.12 11.46
C ASN A 83 1.71 3.11 10.61
N PHE A 84 2.17 1.85 10.60
CA PHE A 84 1.54 0.79 9.82
C PHE A 84 0.11 0.46 10.25
N GLU A 85 -0.21 0.53 11.54
CA GLU A 85 -1.57 0.28 12.04
C GLU A 85 -2.55 1.34 11.51
N GLU A 86 -2.18 2.62 11.60
CA GLU A 86 -2.98 3.72 11.07
C GLU A 86 -3.14 3.62 9.55
N ALA A 87 -2.06 3.27 8.83
CA ALA A 87 -2.13 3.06 7.39
C ALA A 87 -3.11 1.94 7.02
N ALA A 88 -3.06 0.81 7.73
CA ALA A 88 -3.99 -0.29 7.52
C ALA A 88 -5.44 0.12 7.81
N ARG A 89 -5.69 0.91 8.86
CA ARG A 89 -7.02 1.47 9.14
C ARG A 89 -7.52 2.40 8.04
N PHE A 90 -6.65 3.19 7.41
CA PHE A 90 -7.03 4.00 6.24
C PHE A 90 -7.37 3.13 5.02
N ALA A 91 -6.60 2.08 4.76
CA ALA A 91 -6.87 1.17 3.65
C ALA A 91 -8.24 0.48 3.77
N MET A 92 -8.64 0.12 5.00
CA MET A 92 -9.95 -0.48 5.28
C MET A 92 -11.13 0.40 4.85
N LEU A 93 -10.98 1.73 4.93
CA LEU A 93 -12.02 2.68 4.49
C LEU A 93 -12.28 2.59 2.97
N GLY A 94 -11.32 2.06 2.21
CA GLY A 94 -11.44 1.82 0.78
C GLY A 94 -11.86 0.41 0.39
N SER A 95 -12.28 -0.44 1.33
CA SER A 95 -12.73 -1.82 1.07
C SER A 95 -13.88 -1.97 0.05
N GLY A 96 -14.64 -0.89 -0.19
CA GLY A 96 -15.64 -0.84 -1.26
C GLY A 96 -15.06 -0.63 -2.68
N PHE A 97 -13.79 -0.25 -2.80
CA PHE A 97 -13.13 0.10 -4.06
C PHE A 97 -12.07 -0.92 -4.49
N PHE A 98 -11.38 -1.55 -3.54
CA PHE A 98 -10.34 -2.54 -3.81
C PHE A 98 -10.37 -3.67 -2.78
N HIS A 99 -10.21 -4.90 -3.30
CA HIS A 99 -10.16 -6.11 -2.48
C HIS A 99 -8.78 -6.33 -1.86
N ASP A 100 -7.73 -5.87 -2.53
CA ASP A 100 -6.35 -6.15 -2.15
C ASP A 100 -5.61 -4.90 -1.66
N VAL A 101 -4.92 -5.06 -0.55
CA VAL A 101 -4.01 -4.07 0.01
C VAL A 101 -2.61 -4.65 0.06
N ILE A 102 -1.69 -4.00 -0.65
CA ILE A 102 -0.31 -4.45 -0.78
C ILE A 102 0.55 -3.64 0.17
N CYS A 103 1.21 -4.34 1.09
CA CYS A 103 1.97 -3.77 2.19
C CYS A 103 3.47 -3.94 1.93
N ILE A 104 4.18 -2.82 1.95
CA ILE A 104 5.64 -2.71 1.88
C ILE A 104 6.10 -1.92 3.12
N PRO A 105 5.91 -2.46 4.35
CA PRO A 105 6.29 -1.80 5.59
C PRO A 105 7.79 -1.96 5.85
N LYS A 106 8.34 -1.20 6.81
CA LYS A 106 9.70 -1.44 7.34
C LYS A 106 9.77 -2.65 8.27
N GLU A 107 8.64 -3.00 8.89
CA GLU A 107 8.49 -4.16 9.75
C GLU A 107 8.68 -5.46 8.97
N ASP A 108 9.21 -6.50 9.63
CA ASP A 108 9.24 -7.82 9.03
C ASP A 108 7.83 -8.43 8.91
N GLU A 109 7.70 -9.48 8.10
CA GLU A 109 6.43 -10.15 7.82
C GLU A 109 5.66 -10.58 9.09
N ASN A 110 6.34 -11.08 10.13
CA ASN A 110 5.65 -11.55 11.33
C ASN A 110 5.09 -10.38 12.13
N THR A 111 5.90 -9.34 12.32
CA THR A 111 5.47 -8.10 12.98
C THR A 111 4.31 -7.45 12.23
N ALA A 112 4.40 -7.34 10.90
CA ALA A 112 3.33 -6.81 10.06
C ALA A 112 2.03 -7.65 10.19
N ARG A 113 2.16 -8.98 10.23
CA ARG A 113 1.02 -9.89 10.41
C ARG A 113 0.34 -9.69 11.76
N GLU A 114 1.12 -9.55 12.83
CA GLU A 114 0.59 -9.29 14.18
C GLU A 114 -0.19 -7.98 14.22
N ILE A 115 0.34 -6.91 13.61
CA ILE A 115 -0.33 -5.61 13.52
C ILE A 115 -1.67 -5.75 12.79
N ILE A 116 -1.69 -6.34 11.59
CA ILE A 116 -2.93 -6.55 10.81
C ILE A 116 -3.97 -7.34 11.61
N ASN A 117 -3.57 -8.41 12.29
CA ASN A 117 -4.47 -9.25 13.07
C ASN A 117 -4.96 -8.58 14.37
N SER A 118 -4.29 -7.52 14.82
CA SER A 118 -4.71 -6.75 16.01
C SER A 118 -5.82 -5.75 15.73
N ILE A 119 -6.04 -5.40 14.46
CA ILE A 119 -7.03 -4.42 14.03
C ILE A 119 -8.43 -5.03 14.16
N LYS A 120 -9.25 -4.45 15.02
CA LYS A 120 -10.65 -4.86 15.22
C LYS A 120 -11.56 -4.14 14.22
N ILE A 121 -12.56 -4.88 13.72
CA ILE A 121 -13.66 -4.36 12.89
C ILE A 121 -14.65 -3.60 13.76
#